data_AF-A0A369L1N6-F1
#
_entry.id   AF-A0A369L1N6-F1
#
_cell.length_a   1.000
_cell.length_b   1.000
_cell.length_c   1.000
_cell.angle_alpha   90.00
_cell.angle_beta   90.00
_cell.angle_gamma   90.00
#
_symmetry.space_group_name_H-M   'P 1'
#
loop_
_entity.id
_entity.type
_entity.pdbx_description
1 polymer ?
#
loop_
_entity_poly.entity_id
_entity_poly.type
_entity_poly.pdbx_seq_one_letter_code
_entity_poly.pdbx_strand_id
1 'polypeptide(L)'
;GHEVIVSFLEGDPDQPLITGRTYHAVNTPPYALPEHKTRTVLRTQSHKGDGFNELRFEDEAEREQIWLHAQKDLELLTNNDRTEEIGNDSFLTVHNDRIGEVHADEHHTVRGNRHGQTDANQHLSVQGTLHVKAGQAWLSECGRELHIKAGHKVVLEAGSEMTLNAGGSFLKLDGGGVTLVGPSVKINAGGSPGSGSGQAAETPLLPGRAVAEVHEAAFFKPPAALLKQEYVLHEAALAGEGVCEVCEAKGES
;
A
#
# COMPACT_ATOMS: atom_id res chain seq x y z
N GLY A 1 -34.45 2.14 16.89
CA GLY A 1 -33.97 0.74 16.84
C GLY A 1 -34.10 0.22 15.42
N HIS A 2 -33.46 -0.89 15.09
CA HIS A 2 -33.65 -1.55 13.79
C HIS A 2 -34.87 -2.46 13.82
N GLU A 3 -35.53 -2.60 12.67
CA GLU A 3 -36.61 -3.56 12.47
C GLU A 3 -36.02 -4.92 12.09
N VAL A 4 -36.53 -5.97 12.71
CA VAL A 4 -36.06 -7.34 12.52
C VAL A 4 -37.24 -8.26 12.23
N ILE A 5 -37.00 -9.26 11.39
CA ILE A 5 -37.94 -10.35 11.13
C ILE A 5 -37.69 -11.43 12.17
N VAL A 6 -38.71 -11.75 12.96
CA VAL A 6 -38.67 -12.81 13.96
C VAL A 6 -39.43 -14.02 13.42
N SER A 7 -38.77 -15.17 13.40
CA SER A 7 -39.35 -16.49 13.16
C SER A 7 -39.37 -17.27 14.47
N PHE A 8 -40.12 -18.37 14.51
CA PHE A 8 -40.31 -19.17 15.71
C PHE A 8 -39.96 -20.62 15.40
N LEU A 9 -39.10 -21.24 16.23
CA LEU A 9 -38.67 -22.62 16.03
C LEU A 9 -39.88 -23.54 16.15
N GLU A 10 -40.14 -24.34 15.10
CA GLU A 10 -41.35 -25.20 15.01
C GLU A 10 -42.69 -24.45 15.19
N GLY A 11 -42.67 -23.12 15.04
CA GLY A 11 -43.83 -22.27 15.31
C GLY A 11 -44.09 -22.02 16.80
N ASP A 12 -43.19 -22.42 17.70
CA ASP A 12 -43.30 -22.19 19.14
C ASP A 12 -43.03 -20.70 19.47
N PRO A 13 -44.06 -19.93 19.90
CA PRO A 13 -43.91 -18.51 20.22
C PRO A 13 -42.92 -18.25 21.37
N ASP A 14 -42.65 -19.26 22.20
CA ASP A 14 -41.70 -19.18 23.30
C ASP A 14 -40.24 -19.40 22.84
N GLN A 15 -40.03 -19.74 21.57
CA GLN A 15 -38.71 -19.94 20.96
C GLN A 15 -38.46 -19.03 19.74
N PRO A 16 -38.34 -17.70 19.95
CA PRO A 16 -38.08 -16.75 18.87
C PRO A 16 -36.64 -16.81 18.34
N LEU A 17 -36.49 -16.61 17.03
CA LEU A 17 -35.23 -16.51 16.30
C LEU A 17 -35.29 -15.32 15.33
N ILE A 18 -34.27 -14.47 15.30
CA ILE A 18 -34.17 -13.40 14.30
C ILE A 18 -33.62 -13.99 13.00
N THR A 19 -34.35 -13.84 11.90
CA THR A 19 -34.01 -14.41 10.59
C THR A 19 -33.76 -13.37 9.51
N GLY A 20 -34.01 -12.09 9.80
CA GLY A 20 -33.75 -11.02 8.84
C GLY A 20 -33.85 -9.62 9.43
N ARG A 21 -33.48 -8.64 8.61
CA ARG A 21 -33.62 -7.20 8.88
C ARG A 21 -34.23 -6.53 7.66
N THR A 22 -35.06 -5.53 7.89
CA THR A 22 -35.69 -4.73 6.84
C THR A 22 -35.37 -3.24 6.97
N TYR A 23 -35.46 -2.54 5.84
CA TYR A 23 -35.53 -1.08 5.81
C TYR A 23 -37.00 -0.65 5.80
N HIS A 24 -37.28 0.51 6.37
CA HIS A 24 -38.61 1.13 6.44
C HIS A 24 -38.48 2.65 6.38
N ALA A 25 -39.58 3.39 6.55
CA ALA A 25 -39.62 4.85 6.38
C ALA A 25 -38.69 5.65 7.32
N VAL A 26 -38.29 5.09 8.46
CA VAL A 26 -37.39 5.73 9.44
C VAL A 26 -35.97 5.16 9.33
N ASN A 27 -35.82 3.83 9.22
CA ASN A 27 -34.56 3.18 8.87
C ASN A 27 -34.50 2.98 7.35
N THR A 28 -34.14 4.03 6.61
CA THR A 28 -34.07 4.00 5.14
C THR A 28 -32.81 3.27 4.66
N PRO A 29 -32.79 2.77 3.42
CA PRO A 29 -31.58 2.23 2.82
C PRO A 29 -30.45 3.29 2.76
N PRO A 30 -29.17 2.88 2.71
CA PRO A 30 -28.03 3.81 2.71
C PRO A 30 -28.00 4.80 1.54
N TYR A 31 -28.69 4.46 0.44
CA TYR A 31 -28.82 5.25 -0.78
C TYR A 31 -30.28 5.26 -1.22
N ALA A 32 -30.71 6.36 -1.85
CA ALA A 32 -32.07 6.52 -2.34
C ALA A 32 -32.42 5.49 -3.43
N LEU A 33 -33.60 4.89 -3.32
CA LEU A 33 -34.17 3.98 -4.31
C LEU A 33 -35.39 4.63 -4.98
N PRO A 34 -35.62 4.39 -6.29
CA PRO A 34 -34.91 3.46 -7.18
C PRO A 34 -33.68 4.04 -7.89
N GLU A 35 -33.29 5.30 -7.60
CA GLU A 35 -32.20 5.99 -8.28
C GLU A 35 -30.87 5.21 -8.24
N HIS A 36 -30.55 4.58 -7.11
CA HIS A 36 -29.32 3.81 -6.92
C HIS A 36 -29.55 2.29 -6.88
N LYS A 37 -30.48 1.79 -7.71
CA LYS A 37 -30.83 0.36 -7.78
C LYS A 37 -29.67 -0.56 -8.22
N THR A 38 -28.62 -0.03 -8.83
CA THR A 38 -27.42 -0.74 -9.31
C THR A 38 -26.30 -0.79 -8.27
N ARG A 39 -26.54 -0.30 -7.05
CA ARG A 39 -25.53 -0.29 -5.99
C ARG A 39 -25.71 -1.44 -5.01
N THR A 40 -24.63 -2.15 -4.76
CA THR A 40 -24.52 -3.13 -3.65
C THR A 40 -23.65 -2.53 -2.55
N VAL A 41 -24.14 -2.50 -1.31
CA VAL A 41 -23.52 -1.73 -0.22
C VAL A 41 -23.48 -2.48 1.09
N LEU A 42 -22.30 -2.53 1.70
CA LEU A 42 -22.07 -2.89 3.09
C LEU A 42 -21.57 -1.63 3.83
N ARG A 43 -22.47 -0.95 4.55
CA ARG A 43 -22.17 0.25 5.33
C ARG A 43 -22.37 -0.01 6.83
N THR A 44 -21.38 0.37 7.63
CA THR A 44 -21.44 0.38 9.10
C THR A 44 -21.77 1.77 9.62
N GLN A 45 -22.02 1.94 10.92
CA GLN A 45 -22.15 3.24 11.56
C GLN A 45 -21.25 3.28 12.78
N SER A 46 -20.48 4.35 12.95
CA SER A 46 -19.70 4.59 14.16
C SER A 46 -20.60 4.50 15.40
N HIS A 47 -20.24 3.69 16.38
CA HIS A 47 -21.00 3.62 17.62
C HIS A 47 -20.66 4.81 18.52
N LYS A 48 -21.68 5.51 19.04
CA LYS A 48 -21.52 6.70 19.89
C LYS A 48 -20.68 7.81 19.24
N GLY A 49 -20.75 7.93 17.92
CA GLY A 49 -20.11 8.97 17.16
C GLY A 49 -20.68 9.04 15.75
N ASP A 50 -20.19 10.01 14.99
CA ASP A 50 -20.55 10.17 13.59
C ASP A 50 -19.56 9.43 12.69
N GLY A 51 -20.00 9.07 11.48
CA GLY A 51 -19.17 8.41 10.47
C GLY A 51 -19.53 6.96 10.19
N PHE A 52 -18.85 6.39 9.20
CA PHE A 52 -19.13 5.05 8.68
C PHE A 52 -17.92 4.46 7.95
N ASN A 53 -17.82 3.13 7.98
CA ASN A 53 -17.00 2.39 7.00
C ASN A 53 -17.93 1.82 5.93
N GLU A 54 -17.47 1.78 4.68
CA GLU A 54 -18.26 1.29 3.56
C GLU A 54 -17.42 0.52 2.55
N LEU A 55 -17.99 -0.59 2.09
CA LEU A 55 -17.65 -1.22 0.82
C LEU A 55 -18.88 -1.11 -0.09
N ARG A 56 -18.70 -0.47 -1.25
CA ARG A 56 -19.74 -0.28 -2.26
C ARG A 56 -19.28 -0.78 -3.62
N PHE A 57 -20.20 -1.42 -4.33
CA PHE A 57 -20.10 -1.77 -5.73
C PHE A 57 -21.17 -0.98 -6.51
N GLU A 58 -20.77 -0.35 -7.61
CA GLU A 58 -21.64 0.23 -8.63
C GLU A 58 -21.56 -0.66 -9.88
N ASP A 59 -22.71 -1.16 -10.34
CA ASP A 59 -22.82 -2.10 -11.46
C ASP A 59 -23.50 -1.48 -12.70
N GLU A 60 -23.69 -0.16 -12.73
CA GLU A 60 -24.14 0.55 -13.94
C GLU A 60 -23.04 0.47 -15.01
N ALA A 61 -23.41 -0.02 -16.20
CA ALA A 61 -22.48 -0.27 -17.30
C ALA A 61 -21.68 1.00 -17.67
N GLU A 62 -20.38 0.83 -17.90
CA GLU A 62 -19.41 1.91 -18.20
C GLU A 62 -19.22 2.93 -17.06
N ARG A 63 -19.75 2.63 -15.87
CA ARG A 63 -19.63 3.46 -14.66
C ARG A 63 -19.32 2.60 -13.43
N GLU A 64 -18.80 1.38 -13.67
CA GLU A 64 -18.52 0.40 -12.64
C GLU A 64 -17.49 0.95 -11.66
N GLN A 65 -17.74 0.72 -10.37
CA GLN A 65 -16.84 1.22 -9.33
C GLN A 65 -16.91 0.34 -8.09
N ILE A 66 -15.73 0.03 -7.55
CA ILE A 66 -15.57 -0.38 -6.16
C ILE A 66 -15.13 0.83 -5.35
N TRP A 67 -15.86 1.16 -4.30
CA TRP A 67 -15.49 2.21 -3.36
C TRP A 67 -15.29 1.63 -1.97
N LEU A 68 -14.09 1.83 -1.43
CA LEU A 68 -13.73 1.44 -0.08
C LEU A 68 -13.47 2.72 0.74
N HIS A 69 -14.16 2.84 1.86
CA HIS A 69 -14.01 3.93 2.80
C HIS A 69 -13.74 3.40 4.20
N ALA A 70 -12.61 3.80 4.76
CA ALA A 70 -12.30 3.63 6.18
C ALA A 70 -12.49 4.98 6.87
N GLN A 71 -13.30 5.00 7.93
CA GLN A 71 -13.58 6.23 8.69
C GLN A 71 -12.34 6.79 9.41
N LYS A 72 -11.38 5.91 9.71
CA LYS A 72 -10.18 6.26 10.48
C LYS A 72 -8.95 5.55 9.91
N ASP A 73 -8.66 4.34 10.37
CA ASP A 73 -7.46 3.59 10.00
C ASP A 73 -7.84 2.49 8.99
N LEU A 74 -7.07 2.36 7.90
CA LEU A 74 -7.16 1.22 6.96
C LEU A 74 -5.85 0.44 7.04
N GLU A 75 -5.90 -0.73 7.66
CA GLU A 75 -4.78 -1.66 7.69
C GLU A 75 -4.97 -2.75 6.62
N LEU A 76 -3.93 -2.97 5.82
CA LEU A 76 -3.91 -4.03 4.83
C LEU A 76 -2.70 -4.92 5.05
N LEU A 77 -2.93 -6.12 5.61
CA LEU A 77 -1.92 -7.15 5.78
C LEU A 77 -2.06 -8.20 4.68
N THR A 78 -0.98 -8.44 3.94
CA THR A 78 -0.87 -9.55 2.99
C THR A 78 0.24 -10.47 3.46
N ASN A 79 -0.10 -11.70 3.82
CA ASN A 79 0.84 -12.66 4.41
C ASN A 79 1.78 -13.32 3.39
N ASN A 80 1.44 -13.24 2.11
CA ASN A 80 2.23 -13.83 1.02
C ASN A 80 2.40 -12.78 -0.08
N ASP A 81 1.73 -12.96 -1.23
CA ASP A 81 1.92 -12.10 -2.39
C ASP A 81 0.76 -11.11 -2.55
N ARG A 82 1.08 -9.84 -2.81
CA ARG A 82 0.13 -8.83 -3.31
C ARG A 82 0.46 -8.54 -4.77
N THR A 83 -0.51 -8.76 -5.64
CA THR A 83 -0.46 -8.35 -7.05
C THR A 83 -1.43 -7.20 -7.29
N GLU A 84 -0.99 -6.16 -7.98
CA GLU A 84 -1.81 -5.02 -8.35
C GLU A 84 -1.56 -4.66 -9.81
N GLU A 85 -2.61 -4.72 -10.63
CA GLU A 85 -2.57 -4.34 -12.04
C GLU A 85 -3.61 -3.23 -12.27
N ILE A 86 -3.14 -2.08 -12.74
CA ILE A 86 -3.98 -0.94 -13.07
C ILE A 86 -3.97 -0.80 -14.60
N GLY A 87 -5.13 -1.02 -15.22
CA GLY A 87 -5.25 -0.99 -16.69
C GLY A 87 -5.15 0.40 -17.32
N ASN A 88 -5.26 1.46 -16.51
CA ASN A 88 -5.11 2.85 -16.95
C ASN A 88 -4.26 3.65 -15.96
N ASP A 89 -4.88 4.50 -15.12
CA ASP A 89 -4.16 5.45 -14.25
C ASP A 89 -4.28 5.09 -12.76
N SER A 90 -3.20 5.33 -12.00
CA SER A 90 -3.18 5.24 -10.53
C SER A 90 -2.90 6.60 -9.92
N PHE A 91 -3.80 7.07 -9.07
CA PHE A 91 -3.67 8.36 -8.36
C PHE A 91 -3.50 8.11 -6.87
N LEU A 92 -2.46 8.69 -6.29
CA LEU A 92 -2.17 8.60 -4.86
C LEU A 92 -1.93 10.01 -4.30
N THR A 93 -2.68 10.38 -3.28
CA THR A 93 -2.41 11.57 -2.45
C THR A 93 -2.22 11.13 -1.02
N VAL A 94 -1.08 11.50 -0.42
CA VAL A 94 -0.78 11.29 0.99
C VAL A 94 -0.60 12.68 1.62
N HIS A 95 -1.44 13.02 2.59
CA HIS A 95 -1.44 14.37 3.18
C HIS A 95 -0.34 14.59 4.22
N ASN A 96 0.22 13.51 4.77
CA ASN A 96 1.33 13.55 5.71
C ASN A 96 2.48 12.71 5.13
N ASP A 97 2.99 11.72 5.86
CA ASP A 97 4.17 10.96 5.46
C ASP A 97 3.81 9.66 4.72
N ARG A 98 4.62 9.32 3.69
CA ARG A 98 4.69 7.98 3.11
C ARG A 98 6.03 7.36 3.48
N ILE A 99 6.00 6.35 4.33
CA ILE A 99 7.19 5.62 4.78
C ILE A 99 7.11 4.18 4.25
N GLY A 100 8.18 3.69 3.63
CA GLY A 100 8.25 2.35 3.07
C GLY A 100 9.61 1.72 3.31
N GLU A 101 9.63 0.41 3.50
CA GLU A 101 10.83 -0.41 3.65
C GLU A 101 10.70 -1.63 2.74
N VAL A 102 11.75 -1.88 1.96
CA VAL A 102 11.88 -3.09 1.11
C VAL A 102 13.09 -3.84 1.63
N HIS A 103 12.88 -5.05 2.11
CA HIS A 103 13.95 -5.85 2.75
C HIS A 103 14.92 -6.48 1.75
N ALA A 104 14.50 -6.62 0.49
CA ALA A 104 15.27 -7.19 -0.60
C ALA A 104 15.39 -6.16 -1.74
N ASP A 105 14.96 -6.52 -2.95
CA ASP A 105 15.16 -5.70 -4.14
C ASP A 105 13.93 -4.86 -4.51
N GLU A 106 14.17 -3.59 -4.86
CA GLU A 106 13.17 -2.73 -5.51
C GLU A 106 13.55 -2.51 -6.97
N HIS A 107 12.70 -3.01 -7.88
CA HIS A 107 12.83 -2.75 -9.31
C HIS A 107 11.76 -1.76 -9.76
N HIS A 108 12.18 -0.63 -10.32
CA HIS A 108 11.27 0.39 -10.82
C HIS A 108 11.62 0.78 -12.25
N THR A 109 10.69 0.56 -13.18
CA THR A 109 10.85 0.91 -14.59
C THR A 109 9.76 1.90 -15.01
N VAL A 110 10.18 3.07 -15.50
CA VAL A 110 9.31 4.06 -16.13
C VAL A 110 9.68 4.11 -17.60
N ARG A 111 8.72 3.84 -18.48
CA ARG A 111 8.95 3.84 -19.94
C ARG A 111 8.90 5.24 -20.55
N GLY A 112 8.08 6.11 -19.96
CA GLY A 112 7.99 7.52 -20.34
C GLY A 112 8.89 8.40 -19.46
N ASN A 113 8.38 9.57 -19.10
CA ASN A 113 9.09 10.52 -18.25
C ASN A 113 8.82 10.24 -16.78
N ARG A 114 9.84 10.43 -15.93
CA ARG A 114 9.70 10.53 -14.48
C ARG A 114 9.97 11.97 -14.06
N HIS A 115 8.96 12.63 -13.50
CA HIS A 115 9.09 13.95 -12.89
C HIS A 115 9.12 13.79 -11.36
N GLY A 116 10.04 14.50 -10.71
CA GLY A 116 10.14 14.53 -9.25
C GLY A 116 10.50 15.94 -8.81
N GLN A 117 9.83 16.42 -7.77
CA GLN A 117 10.10 17.70 -7.14
C GLN A 117 10.16 17.48 -5.63
N THR A 118 11.21 18.02 -5.02
CA THR A 118 11.40 18.03 -3.57
C THR A 118 11.62 19.47 -3.16
N ASP A 119 10.70 20.03 -2.37
CA ASP A 119 10.78 21.45 -1.98
C ASP A 119 11.82 21.69 -0.87
N ALA A 120 12.10 20.65 -0.07
CA ALA A 120 13.10 20.66 0.98
C ALA A 120 14.34 19.86 0.57
N ASN A 121 14.84 18.97 1.43
CA ASN A 121 16.06 18.22 1.20
C ASN A 121 15.77 16.84 0.59
N GLN A 122 16.62 16.42 -0.36
CA GLN A 122 16.66 15.05 -0.85
C GLN A 122 17.99 14.40 -0.44
N HIS A 123 17.91 13.31 0.33
CA HIS A 123 19.08 12.53 0.75
C HIS A 123 19.13 11.22 -0.04
N LEU A 124 20.31 10.87 -0.54
CA LEU A 124 20.58 9.59 -1.22
C LEU A 124 21.87 9.01 -0.65
N SER A 125 21.76 7.84 -0.01
CA SER A 125 22.91 7.10 0.51
C SER A 125 22.94 5.71 -0.11
N VAL A 126 24.04 5.39 -0.81
CA VAL A 126 24.28 4.08 -1.42
C VAL A 126 25.56 3.52 -0.83
N GLN A 127 25.47 2.38 -0.13
CA GLN A 127 26.64 1.73 0.49
C GLN A 127 27.51 1.00 -0.54
N GLY A 128 26.88 0.42 -1.56
CA GLY A 128 27.54 -0.20 -2.70
C GLY A 128 27.89 0.82 -3.79
N THR A 129 27.60 0.48 -5.03
CA THR A 129 27.92 1.30 -6.20
C THR A 129 26.70 2.06 -6.69
N LEU A 130 26.86 3.36 -6.96
CA LEU A 130 25.87 4.16 -7.70
C LEU A 130 26.28 4.26 -9.17
N HIS A 131 25.50 3.64 -10.06
CA HIS A 131 25.65 3.81 -11.50
C HIS A 131 24.63 4.82 -12.02
N VAL A 132 25.13 5.83 -12.75
CA VAL A 132 24.28 6.81 -13.43
C VAL A 132 24.67 6.83 -14.90
N LYS A 133 23.70 6.52 -15.78
CA LYS A 133 23.87 6.58 -17.23
C LYS A 133 22.80 7.52 -17.81
N ALA A 134 23.26 8.63 -18.38
CA ALA A 134 22.42 9.53 -19.16
C ALA A 134 22.70 9.31 -20.65
N GLY A 135 21.65 9.14 -21.46
CA GLY A 135 21.80 8.85 -22.89
C GLY A 135 22.13 10.07 -23.76
N GLN A 136 21.84 11.28 -23.29
CA GLN A 136 22.05 12.53 -24.03
C GLN A 136 22.85 13.55 -23.21
N ALA A 137 22.36 13.91 -22.02
CA ALA A 137 23.03 14.90 -21.17
C ALA A 137 22.82 14.57 -19.69
N TRP A 138 23.82 14.90 -18.89
CA TRP A 138 23.72 15.04 -17.43
C TRP A 138 23.93 16.51 -17.10
N LEU A 139 22.88 17.17 -16.63
CA LEU A 139 22.88 18.59 -16.30
C LEU A 139 22.68 18.74 -14.79
N SER A 140 23.54 19.50 -14.13
CA SER A 140 23.48 19.74 -12.70
C SER A 140 23.77 21.21 -12.42
N GLU A 141 22.86 21.87 -11.72
CA GLU A 141 22.97 23.25 -11.29
C GLU A 141 22.79 23.29 -9.77
N CYS A 142 23.63 24.08 -9.09
CA CYS A 142 23.57 24.24 -7.64
C CYS A 142 23.68 25.73 -7.31
N GLY A 143 22.79 26.25 -6.46
CA GLY A 143 22.76 27.68 -6.16
C GLY A 143 23.95 28.18 -5.32
N ARG A 144 24.54 27.32 -4.48
CA ARG A 144 25.65 27.70 -3.58
C ARG A 144 26.92 26.90 -3.78
N GLU A 145 26.84 25.57 -3.86
CA GLU A 145 28.01 24.72 -3.88
C GLU A 145 27.73 23.39 -4.60
N LEU A 146 28.69 22.96 -5.41
CA LEU A 146 28.82 21.57 -5.87
C LEU A 146 30.14 21.02 -5.33
N HIS A 147 30.07 20.00 -4.45
CA HIS A 147 31.25 19.40 -3.83
C HIS A 147 31.35 17.91 -4.19
N ILE A 148 32.38 17.56 -4.95
CA ILE A 148 32.69 16.18 -5.34
C ILE A 148 33.97 15.75 -4.63
N LYS A 149 33.84 14.83 -3.67
CA LYS A 149 34.96 14.26 -2.93
C LYS A 149 35.04 12.75 -3.17
N ALA A 150 36.21 12.27 -3.58
CA ALA A 150 36.53 10.85 -3.58
C ALA A 150 37.64 10.56 -2.57
N GLY A 151 37.55 9.43 -1.86
CA GLY A 151 38.58 9.01 -0.91
C GLY A 151 39.90 8.61 -1.58
N HIS A 152 39.85 8.15 -2.84
CA HIS A 152 41.02 7.63 -3.56
C HIS A 152 41.24 8.31 -4.91
N LYS A 153 40.28 8.24 -5.83
CA LYS A 153 40.45 8.69 -7.22
C LYS A 153 39.20 9.39 -7.75
N VAL A 154 39.41 10.49 -8.46
CA VAL A 154 38.42 11.09 -9.38
C VAL A 154 38.99 10.98 -10.78
N VAL A 155 38.18 10.52 -11.74
CA VAL A 155 38.52 10.50 -13.16
C VAL A 155 37.39 11.17 -13.91
N LEU A 156 37.73 12.17 -14.71
CA LEU A 156 36.83 12.83 -15.64
C LEU A 156 37.41 12.62 -17.03
N GLU A 157 36.59 12.12 -17.95
CA GLU A 157 36.98 11.83 -19.33
C GLU A 157 35.92 12.40 -20.26
N ALA A 158 36.37 13.01 -21.35
CA ALA A 158 35.51 13.51 -22.40
C ALA A 158 36.13 13.16 -23.75
N GLY A 159 35.30 12.79 -24.73
CA GLY A 159 35.77 12.32 -26.03
C GLY A 159 36.31 13.45 -26.93
N SER A 160 35.73 14.65 -26.85
CA SER A 160 36.07 15.76 -27.75
C SER A 160 36.59 16.99 -27.01
N GLU A 161 35.96 17.35 -25.90
CA GLU A 161 36.30 18.57 -25.16
C GLU A 161 35.96 18.43 -23.68
N MET A 162 36.82 18.98 -22.82
CA MET A 162 36.52 19.24 -21.42
C MET A 162 36.86 20.69 -21.07
N THR A 163 35.95 21.39 -20.41
CA THR A 163 36.12 22.81 -20.06
C THR A 163 35.75 23.07 -18.61
N LEU A 164 36.58 23.82 -17.89
CA LEU A 164 36.31 24.37 -16.56
C LEU A 164 36.39 25.89 -16.65
N ASN A 165 35.33 26.60 -16.25
CA ASN A 165 35.27 28.06 -16.33
C ASN A 165 34.87 28.65 -14.97
N ALA A 166 35.59 29.67 -14.52
CA ALA A 166 35.27 30.42 -13.31
C ALA A 166 35.83 31.85 -13.39
N GLY A 167 35.02 32.85 -13.03
CA GLY A 167 35.49 34.24 -12.83
C GLY A 167 36.20 34.85 -14.05
N GLY A 168 35.83 34.47 -15.27
CA GLY A 168 36.46 34.93 -16.50
C GLY A 168 37.78 34.22 -16.87
N SER A 169 38.19 33.21 -16.09
CA SER A 169 39.31 32.32 -16.41
C SER A 169 38.79 30.94 -16.81
N PHE A 170 39.56 30.20 -17.61
CA PHE A 170 39.18 28.83 -18.00
C PHE A 170 40.38 27.89 -18.22
N LEU A 171 40.10 26.60 -18.04
CA LEU A 171 40.90 25.47 -18.51
C LEU A 171 40.09 24.76 -19.60
N LYS A 172 40.73 24.44 -20.73
CA LYS A 172 40.14 23.67 -21.82
C LYS A 172 41.08 22.55 -22.25
N LEU A 173 40.56 21.34 -22.42
CA LEU A 173 41.22 20.21 -23.05
C LEU A 173 40.45 19.84 -24.32
N ASP A 174 41.10 19.81 -25.46
CA ASP A 174 40.53 19.39 -26.74
C ASP A 174 41.60 18.78 -27.66
N GLY A 175 41.26 18.51 -28.93
CA GLY A 175 42.18 17.92 -29.91
C GLY A 175 43.44 18.77 -30.21
N GLY A 176 43.45 20.05 -29.84
CA GLY A 176 44.61 20.94 -29.98
C GLY A 176 45.55 20.91 -28.77
N GLY A 177 45.18 20.26 -27.67
CA GLY A 177 45.97 20.14 -26.44
C GLY A 177 45.29 20.78 -25.24
N VAL A 178 46.08 21.41 -24.37
CA VAL A 178 45.62 22.03 -23.11
C VAL A 178 45.74 23.55 -23.20
N THR A 179 44.64 24.27 -23.02
CA THR A 179 44.59 25.73 -22.97
C THR A 179 44.27 26.22 -21.56
N LEU A 180 45.10 27.13 -21.03
CA LEU A 180 44.92 27.77 -19.72
C LEU A 180 44.91 29.28 -19.90
N VAL A 181 43.80 29.95 -19.56
CA VAL A 181 43.63 31.40 -19.73
C VAL A 181 43.10 32.03 -18.46
N GLY A 182 43.73 33.14 -18.04
CA GLY A 182 43.30 34.00 -16.94
C GLY A 182 44.28 35.17 -16.74
N PRO A 183 43.95 36.20 -15.93
CA PRO A 183 44.82 37.36 -15.70
C PRO A 183 46.19 37.00 -15.13
N SER A 184 46.27 35.93 -14.33
CA SER A 184 47.51 35.36 -13.82
C SER A 184 47.37 33.85 -13.69
N VAL A 185 48.35 33.08 -14.21
CA VAL A 185 48.42 31.63 -14.06
C VAL A 185 49.62 31.29 -13.18
N LYS A 186 49.39 30.73 -12.00
CA LYS A 186 50.44 30.33 -11.06
C LYS A 186 50.75 28.83 -11.22
N ILE A 187 51.98 28.50 -11.58
CA ILE A 187 52.46 27.10 -11.68
C ILE A 187 53.54 26.92 -10.61
N ASN A 188 53.36 25.94 -9.72
CA ASN A 188 54.26 25.66 -8.60
C ASN A 188 54.54 26.88 -7.69
N ALA A 189 53.58 27.81 -7.57
CA ALA A 189 53.76 29.07 -6.85
C ALA A 189 52.59 29.38 -5.90
N GLY A 190 52.77 29.10 -4.60
CA GLY A 190 51.89 29.51 -3.49
C GLY A 190 50.41 29.08 -3.59
N GLY A 191 49.61 29.46 -2.58
CA GLY A 191 48.15 29.23 -2.52
C GLY A 191 47.70 28.11 -1.59
N SER A 192 46.39 28.02 -1.37
CA SER A 192 45.72 26.94 -0.63
C SER A 192 44.48 26.50 -1.40
N PRO A 193 44.12 25.20 -1.40
CA PRO A 193 42.88 24.75 -2.02
C PRO A 193 41.66 25.34 -1.31
N GLY A 194 40.54 25.46 -2.03
CA GLY A 194 39.24 25.72 -1.40
C GLY A 194 38.79 24.54 -0.54
N SER A 195 37.90 24.79 0.41
CA SER A 195 37.26 23.77 1.25
C SER A 195 35.78 23.66 0.91
N GLY A 196 35.26 22.44 0.79
CA GLY A 196 33.82 22.21 0.64
C GLY A 196 33.12 21.84 1.96
N SER A 197 31.80 21.99 2.01
CA SER A 197 30.99 21.77 3.23
C SER A 197 30.93 20.32 3.73
N GLY A 198 31.33 19.35 2.89
CA GLY A 198 31.22 17.91 3.18
C GLY A 198 29.83 17.33 2.88
N GLN A 199 29.61 16.07 3.23
CA GLN A 199 28.31 15.39 3.08
C GLN A 199 27.68 15.16 4.45
N ALA A 200 26.37 15.35 4.55
CA ALA A 200 25.56 15.13 5.76
C ALA A 200 24.24 14.43 5.38
N ALA A 201 24.34 13.29 4.68
CA ALA A 201 23.16 12.52 4.30
C ALA A 201 22.46 11.94 5.54
N GLU A 202 21.15 12.09 5.62
CA GLU A 202 20.32 11.53 6.69
C GLU A 202 19.74 10.17 6.28
N THR A 203 19.50 9.29 7.26
CA THR A 203 18.86 7.99 7.04
C THR A 203 17.34 8.11 7.04
N PRO A 204 16.62 7.36 6.19
CA PRO A 204 15.16 7.38 6.18
C PRO A 204 14.58 6.81 7.48
N LEU A 205 13.37 7.24 7.83
CA LEU A 205 12.57 6.60 8.87
C LEU A 205 12.12 5.21 8.39
N LEU A 206 11.97 4.27 9.32
CA LEU A 206 11.40 2.95 9.04
C LEU A 206 9.89 2.96 9.34
N PRO A 207 9.07 2.21 8.58
CA PRO A 207 7.64 2.09 8.88
C PRO A 207 7.41 1.57 10.32
N GLY A 208 6.40 2.12 10.99
CA GLY A 208 5.86 1.50 12.20
C GLY A 208 5.25 0.14 11.84
N ARG A 209 5.47 -0.90 12.66
CA ARG A 209 4.85 -2.21 12.41
C ARG A 209 3.33 -2.09 12.54
N ALA A 210 2.58 -2.51 11.52
CA ALA A 210 1.20 -2.92 11.73
C ALA A 210 1.24 -4.04 12.78
N VAL A 211 0.70 -3.78 13.97
CA VAL A 211 0.59 -4.81 15.01
C VAL A 211 -0.49 -5.74 14.51
N ALA A 212 -0.15 -7.00 14.19
CA ALA A 212 -1.17 -7.99 13.88
C ALA A 212 -2.17 -8.01 15.04
N GLU A 213 -3.43 -7.63 14.79
CA GLU A 213 -4.47 -7.87 15.77
C GLU A 213 -4.46 -9.37 16.08
N VAL A 214 -4.39 -9.70 17.36
CA VAL A 214 -4.63 -11.06 17.83
C VAL A 214 -6.11 -11.32 17.61
N HIS A 215 -6.47 -11.77 16.41
CA HIS A 215 -7.81 -12.29 16.18
C HIS A 215 -7.93 -13.54 17.02
N GLU A 216 -8.83 -13.51 18.00
CA GLU A 216 -9.26 -14.72 18.70
C GLU A 216 -9.81 -15.63 17.61
N ALA A 217 -9.11 -16.72 17.31
CA ALA A 217 -9.54 -17.66 16.31
C ALA A 217 -10.92 -18.17 16.72
N ALA A 218 -11.96 -17.72 16.01
CA ALA A 218 -13.29 -18.27 16.16
C ALA A 218 -13.24 -19.69 15.61
N PHE A 219 -12.85 -20.65 16.45
CA PHE A 219 -13.04 -22.06 16.17
C PHE A 219 -14.56 -22.27 16.08
N PHE A 220 -15.06 -22.37 14.85
CA PHE A 220 -16.40 -22.88 14.61
C PHE A 220 -16.40 -24.31 15.16
N LYS A 221 -16.93 -24.51 16.36
CA LYS A 221 -17.28 -25.86 16.82
C LYS A 221 -18.48 -26.25 15.96
N PRO A 222 -18.34 -27.17 14.99
CA PRO A 222 -19.52 -27.68 14.31
C PRO A 222 -20.46 -28.25 15.40
N PRO A 223 -21.78 -28.05 15.31
CA PRO A 223 -22.72 -28.68 16.21
C PRO A 223 -22.58 -30.20 16.06
N ALA A 224 -21.82 -30.82 16.97
CA ALA A 224 -21.58 -32.28 16.98
C ALA A 224 -22.88 -33.10 17.08
N ALA A 225 -23.98 -32.47 17.52
CA ALA A 225 -25.29 -33.08 17.64
C ALA A 225 -25.91 -33.43 16.27
N LEU A 226 -25.74 -32.60 15.23
CA LEU A 226 -26.37 -32.83 13.93
C LEU A 226 -25.70 -33.99 13.16
N LEU A 227 -24.37 -34.11 13.26
CA LEU A 227 -23.61 -35.18 12.59
C LEU A 227 -23.93 -36.58 13.16
N LYS A 228 -24.22 -36.70 14.46
CA LYS A 228 -24.62 -37.98 15.05
C LYS A 228 -25.98 -38.43 14.54
N GLN A 229 -26.94 -37.51 14.45
CA GLN A 229 -28.31 -37.86 14.07
C GLN A 229 -28.40 -38.28 12.60
N GLU A 230 -27.68 -37.60 11.69
CA GLU A 230 -27.59 -38.03 10.29
C GLU A 230 -26.90 -39.38 10.12
N TYR A 231 -25.84 -39.66 10.88
CA TYR A 231 -25.11 -40.93 10.80
C TYR A 231 -25.95 -42.10 11.32
N VAL A 232 -26.64 -41.94 12.44
CA VAL A 232 -27.52 -42.97 13.02
C VAL A 232 -28.72 -43.24 12.12
N LEU A 233 -29.34 -42.22 11.54
CA LEU A 233 -30.46 -42.40 10.60
C LEU A 233 -29.99 -43.08 9.29
N HIS A 234 -28.79 -42.76 8.80
CA HIS A 234 -28.22 -43.40 7.62
C HIS A 234 -27.88 -44.87 7.86
N GLU A 235 -27.29 -45.23 9.01
CA GLU A 235 -27.03 -46.63 9.38
C GLU A 235 -28.34 -47.41 9.61
N ALA A 236 -29.34 -46.81 10.25
CA ALA A 236 -30.66 -47.41 10.45
C ALA A 236 -31.36 -47.71 9.11
N ALA A 237 -31.30 -46.77 8.16
CA ALA A 237 -31.86 -46.92 6.82
C ALA A 237 -31.17 -48.04 6.02
N LEU A 238 -29.86 -48.25 6.23
CA LEU A 238 -29.11 -49.35 5.61
C LEU A 238 -29.38 -50.71 6.26
N ALA A 239 -29.62 -50.73 7.58
CA ALA A 239 -29.90 -51.95 8.34
C ALA A 239 -31.38 -52.40 8.25
N GLY A 240 -32.29 -51.51 7.86
CA GLY A 240 -33.73 -51.80 7.77
C GLY A 240 -34.43 -51.86 9.12
N GLU A 241 -33.78 -51.40 10.19
CA GLU A 241 -34.31 -51.36 11.56
C GLU A 241 -34.61 -49.90 11.93
N GLY A 242 -35.81 -49.64 12.45
CA GLY A 242 -36.20 -48.30 12.89
C GLY A 242 -35.54 -47.93 14.20
N VAL A 243 -34.79 -46.83 14.24
CA VAL A 243 -34.12 -46.35 15.47
C VAL A 243 -34.99 -45.31 16.18
N CYS A 244 -35.25 -45.57 17.46
CA CYS A 244 -35.91 -44.65 18.39
C CYS A 244 -35.06 -44.55 19.67
N GLU A 245 -34.23 -43.51 19.79
CA GLU A 245 -33.34 -43.34 20.95
C GLU A 245 -34.11 -43.23 22.28
N VAL A 246 -35.36 -42.72 22.24
CA VAL A 246 -36.24 -42.63 23.42
C VAL A 246 -36.70 -44.00 23.90
N CYS A 247 -36.87 -44.94 22.98
CA CYS A 247 -37.35 -46.31 23.25
C CYS A 247 -36.21 -47.16 23.83
N GLU A 248 -34.99 -47.02 23.30
CA GLU A 248 -33.81 -47.74 23.79
C GLU A 248 -33.32 -47.24 25.16
N ALA A 249 -33.43 -45.94 25.44
CA ALA A 249 -33.04 -45.37 26.73
C ALA A 249 -33.96 -45.78 27.89
N LYS A 250 -35.18 -46.27 27.60
CA LYS A 250 -36.14 -46.70 28.62
C LYS A 250 -36.16 -48.21 28.89
N GLY A 251 -35.42 -49.02 28.12
CA GLY A 251 -35.28 -50.46 28.39
C GLY A 251 -36.61 -51.21 28.44
N GLU A 252 -37.56 -50.86 27.57
CA GLU A 252 -38.80 -51.61 27.39
C GLU A 252 -38.76 -52.26 26.00
N SER A 253 -38.60 -53.59 26.00
CA SER A 253 -38.72 -54.47 24.83
C SER A 253 -40.17 -54.68 24.43
#